data_AF-A0A9Q6PVF9-F1
#
_entry.id   AF-A0A9Q6PVF9-F1
#
_cell.length_a   1.000
_cell.length_b   1.000
_cell.length_c   1.000
_cell.angle_alpha   90.00
_cell.angle_beta   90.00
_cell.angle_gamma   90.00
#
_symmetry.space_group_name_H-M   'P 1'
#
loop_
_entity.id
_entity.type
_entity.pdbx_description
1 polymer ?
#
loop_
_entity_poly.entity_id
_entity_poly.type
_entity_poly.pdbx_seq_one_letter_code
_entity_poly.pdbx_strand_id
1 'polypeptide(L)'
;MSETVNPALYQERDALKRKAFLEKVEKIDNDKIVYMDEAGMDDTERYAYGHSAKGKRCYAEKPGKKSIRINFIGGLRGKQFIAPMMVEGYCNANA
;
A
#
# COMPACT_ATOMS: atom_id res chain seq x y z
N MET A 1 14.19 -20.52 25.77
CA MET A 1 13.23 -19.41 25.92
C MET A 1 12.78 -19.05 24.52
N SER A 2 11.55 -19.39 24.14
CA SER A 2 11.05 -19.19 22.77
C SER A 2 10.80 -17.70 22.54
N GLU A 3 11.52 -17.10 21.60
CA GLU A 3 11.22 -15.75 21.12
C GLU A 3 9.80 -15.74 20.55
N THR A 4 8.93 -14.94 21.16
CA THR A 4 7.58 -14.72 20.63
C THR A 4 7.68 -13.97 19.31
N VAL A 5 7.45 -14.70 18.21
CA VAL A 5 7.37 -14.13 16.87
C VAL A 5 6.19 -13.16 16.80
N ASN A 6 6.46 -11.88 16.60
CA ASN A 6 5.42 -10.89 16.35
C ASN A 6 4.85 -11.13 14.93
N PRO A 7 3.56 -11.52 14.79
CA PRO A 7 2.96 -11.87 13.51
C PRO A 7 2.79 -10.68 12.55
N ALA A 8 2.96 -9.44 13.02
CA ALA A 8 2.86 -8.25 12.20
C ALA A 8 4.13 -7.96 11.36
N LEU A 9 5.17 -8.76 11.50
CA LEU A 9 6.48 -8.45 10.93
C LEU A 9 7.00 -9.60 10.06
N TYR A 10 7.28 -9.28 8.79
CA TYR A 10 7.76 -10.22 7.76
C TYR A 10 8.98 -11.02 8.20
N GLN A 11 9.05 -12.30 7.81
CA GLN A 11 10.18 -13.17 8.16
C GLN A 11 11.45 -12.76 7.40
N GLU A 12 11.27 -12.25 6.18
CA GLU A 12 12.31 -11.84 5.25
C GLU A 12 12.99 -10.51 5.64
N ARG A 13 12.53 -9.88 6.73
CA ARG A 13 13.11 -8.62 7.22
C ARG A 13 14.58 -8.84 7.62
N ASP A 14 15.43 -7.92 7.20
CA ASP A 14 16.85 -7.95 7.54
C ASP A 14 17.19 -6.73 8.41
N ALA A 15 17.40 -6.98 9.71
CA ALA A 15 17.66 -5.92 10.69
C ALA A 15 18.98 -5.18 10.42
N LEU A 16 20.00 -5.89 9.92
CA LEU A 16 21.30 -5.29 9.61
C LEU A 16 21.19 -4.36 8.41
N LYS A 17 20.51 -4.81 7.33
CA LYS A 17 20.25 -3.96 6.16
C LYS A 17 19.40 -2.75 6.51
N ARG A 18 18.38 -2.92 7.36
CA ARG A 18 17.53 -1.81 7.82
C ARG A 18 18.34 -0.76 8.60
N LYS A 19 19.20 -1.19 9.52
CA LYS A 19 20.08 -0.27 10.26
C LYS A 19 21.02 0.48 9.31
N ALA A 20 21.69 -0.24 8.42
CA ALA A 20 22.59 0.37 7.44
C ALA A 20 21.89 1.35 6.48
N PHE A 21 20.61 1.10 6.17
CA PHE A 21 19.80 2.02 5.38
C PHE A 21 19.46 3.30 6.14
N LEU A 22 19.03 3.19 7.41
CA LEU A 22 18.71 4.35 8.24
C LEU A 22 19.92 5.27 8.43
N GLU A 23 21.11 4.71 8.69
CA GLU A 23 22.36 5.48 8.81
C GLU A 23 22.73 6.25 7.53
N LYS A 24 22.30 5.79 6.35
CA LYS A 24 22.47 6.51 5.08
C LYS A 24 21.44 7.62 4.94
N VAL A 25 20.19 7.34 5.27
CA VAL A 25 19.08 8.30 5.17
C VAL A 25 19.28 9.48 6.12
N GLU A 26 19.77 9.26 7.34
CA GLU A 26 20.05 10.31 8.33
C GLU A 26 21.07 11.37 7.85
N LYS A 27 21.93 11.02 6.88
CA LYS A 27 22.92 11.94 6.30
C LYS A 27 22.34 12.83 5.20
N ILE A 28 21.12 12.53 4.75
CA ILE A 28 20.44 13.25 3.68
C ILE A 28 19.47 14.24 4.33
N ASP A 29 19.51 15.48 3.87
CA ASP A 29 18.54 16.50 4.26
C ASP A 29 17.13 16.06 3.83
N ASN A 30 16.18 16.12 4.75
CA ASN A 30 14.82 15.60 4.57
C ASN A 30 14.11 16.31 3.40
N ASP A 31 14.38 17.59 3.17
CA ASP A 31 13.80 18.35 2.05
C ASP A 31 14.29 17.87 0.67
N LYS A 32 15.37 17.10 0.64
CA LYS A 32 15.94 16.48 -0.57
C LYS A 32 15.45 15.05 -0.78
N ILE A 33 14.66 14.49 0.14
CA ILE A 33 14.13 13.13 0.06
C ILE A 33 12.72 13.18 -0.54
N VAL A 34 12.51 12.41 -1.60
CA VAL A 34 11.19 12.10 -2.13
C VAL A 34 10.95 10.60 -1.94
N TYR A 35 9.97 10.25 -1.12
CA TYR A 35 9.50 8.88 -1.00
C TYR A 35 8.54 8.59 -2.15
N MET A 36 8.69 7.46 -2.81
CA MET A 36 7.80 7.05 -3.90
C MET A 36 7.33 5.63 -3.62
N ASP A 37 6.04 5.39 -3.80
CA ASP A 37 5.44 4.08 -3.60
C ASP A 37 4.27 3.84 -4.58
N GLU A 38 3.91 2.56 -4.73
CA GLU A 38 2.81 2.09 -5.56
C GLU A 38 1.73 1.44 -4.70
N ALA A 39 0.47 1.82 -4.93
CA ALA A 39 -0.70 1.18 -4.35
C ALA A 39 -1.61 0.65 -5.45
N GLY A 40 -1.86 -0.66 -5.45
CA GLY A 40 -2.84 -1.28 -6.34
C GLY A 40 -4.25 -1.20 -5.76
N MET A 41 -5.20 -0.71 -6.55
CA MET A 41 -6.62 -0.69 -6.28
C MET A 41 -7.33 -1.63 -7.25
N ASP A 42 -8.07 -2.59 -6.69
CA ASP A 42 -8.93 -3.46 -7.48
C ASP A 42 -10.34 -2.85 -7.56
N ASP A 43 -10.94 -2.83 -8.74
CA ASP A 43 -12.32 -2.36 -8.93
C ASP A 43 -13.40 -3.24 -8.26
N THR A 44 -12.97 -4.33 -7.63
CA THR A 44 -13.81 -5.23 -6.81
C THR A 44 -13.72 -4.93 -5.32
N GLU A 45 -12.89 -3.97 -4.88
CA GLU A 45 -12.91 -3.51 -3.50
C GLU A 45 -14.30 -2.93 -3.19
N ARG A 46 -14.95 -3.50 -2.18
CA ARG A 46 -16.30 -3.13 -1.75
C ARG A 46 -16.29 -2.90 -0.26
N TYR A 47 -17.07 -1.93 0.18
CA TYR A 47 -17.30 -1.70 1.58
C TYR A 47 -17.90 -2.95 2.23
N ALA A 48 -17.29 -3.37 3.35
CA ALA A 48 -17.83 -4.45 4.18
C ALA A 48 -19.09 -4.03 4.96
N TYR A 49 -19.50 -2.76 4.83
CA TYR A 49 -20.67 -2.18 5.46
C TYR A 49 -21.73 -1.83 4.42
N GLY A 50 -23.00 -1.97 4.82
CA GLY A 50 -24.16 -1.61 4.02
C GLY A 50 -25.30 -1.19 4.95
N HIS A 51 -26.26 -0.43 4.43
CA HIS A 51 -27.38 0.07 5.23
C HIS A 51 -28.58 -0.86 5.11
N SER A 52 -29.19 -1.19 6.26
CA SER A 52 -30.32 -2.09 6.38
C SER A 52 -31.21 -1.60 7.52
N ALA A 53 -32.52 -1.85 7.44
CA ALA A 53 -33.42 -1.62 8.55
C ALA A 53 -32.96 -2.42 9.79
N LYS A 54 -33.16 -1.86 10.99
CA LYS A 54 -32.75 -2.49 12.25
C LYS A 54 -33.31 -3.92 12.35
N GLY A 55 -32.42 -4.89 12.57
CA GLY A 55 -32.76 -6.31 12.68
C GLY A 55 -32.85 -7.07 11.35
N LYS A 56 -32.67 -6.41 10.20
CA LYS A 56 -32.60 -7.08 8.88
C LYS A 56 -31.16 -7.28 8.45
N ARG A 57 -30.86 -8.44 7.85
CA ARG A 57 -29.56 -8.72 7.23
C ARG A 57 -29.41 -7.86 5.96
N CYS A 58 -28.25 -7.26 5.78
CA CYS A 58 -27.88 -6.56 4.55
C CYS A 58 -27.32 -7.58 3.56
N TYR A 59 -28.05 -7.86 2.49
CA TYR A 59 -27.60 -8.72 1.39
C TYR A 59 -27.09 -7.86 0.25
N ALA A 60 -25.97 -8.24 -0.35
CA ALA A 60 -25.42 -7.61 -1.53
C ALA A 60 -24.79 -8.68 -2.42
N GLU A 61 -25.07 -8.62 -3.71
CA GLU A 61 -24.43 -9.46 -4.71
C GLU A 61 -23.02 -8.93 -5.02
N LYS A 62 -22.10 -9.85 -5.30
CA LYS A 62 -20.70 -9.52 -5.61
C LYS A 62 -20.35 -10.07 -6.99
N PRO A 63 -19.75 -9.27 -7.89
CA PRO A 63 -19.20 -9.81 -9.12
C PRO A 63 -18.05 -10.76 -8.77
N GLY A 64 -18.08 -11.96 -9.37
CA GLY A 64 -17.05 -12.99 -9.13
C GLY A 64 -15.75 -12.77 -9.92
N LYS A 65 -15.69 -11.75 -10.78
CA LYS A 65 -14.53 -11.45 -11.63
C LYS A 65 -13.99 -10.06 -11.33
N LYS A 66 -12.66 -9.94 -11.31
CA LYS A 66 -11.95 -8.65 -11.32
C LYS A 66 -12.01 -8.10 -12.74
N SER A 67 -12.48 -6.87 -12.92
CA SER A 67 -12.57 -6.26 -14.27
C SER A 67 -11.38 -5.37 -14.56
N ILE A 68 -10.94 -4.56 -13.59
CA ILE A 68 -9.90 -3.55 -13.77
C ILE A 68 -9.01 -3.48 -12.53
N ARG A 69 -7.70 -3.51 -12.75
CA ARG A 69 -6.66 -3.19 -11.78
C ARG A 69 -6.19 -1.77 -12.06
N ILE A 70 -6.25 -0.88 -11.09
CA ILE A 70 -5.70 0.47 -11.18
C ILE A 70 -4.53 0.57 -10.22
N ASN A 71 -3.34 0.80 -10.73
CA ASN A 71 -2.17 1.09 -9.92
C ASN A 71 -2.04 2.61 -9.77
N PHE A 72 -1.82 3.06 -8.54
CA PHE A 72 -1.60 4.44 -8.18
C PHE A 72 -0.17 4.61 -7.70
N ILE A 73 0.56 5.53 -8.31
CA ILE A 73 1.93 5.87 -7.92
C ILE A 73 1.97 7.34 -7.56
N GLY A 74 2.71 7.69 -6.51
CA GLY A 74 2.93 9.10 -6.18
C GLY A 74 4.18 9.30 -5.32
N GLY A 75 4.62 10.54 -5.26
CA GLY A 75 5.73 10.98 -4.45
C GLY A 75 5.27 11.71 -3.18
N LEU A 76 6.02 11.56 -2.09
CA LEU A 76 5.87 12.33 -0.86
C LEU A 76 7.19 13.02 -0.54
N ARG A 77 7.17 14.35 -0.45
CA ARG A 77 8.29 15.17 0.01
C ARG A 77 7.86 15.94 1.25
N GLY A 78 8.46 15.61 2.40
CA GLY A 78 8.00 16.14 3.69
C GLY A 78 6.52 15.83 3.93
N LYS A 79 5.66 16.86 3.90
CA LYS A 79 4.19 16.73 4.04
C LYS A 79 3.43 16.97 2.73
N GLN A 80 4.13 17.12 1.61
CA GLN A 80 3.54 17.42 0.32
C GLN A 80 3.49 16.17 -0.55
N PHE A 81 2.28 15.78 -0.95
CA PHE A 81 2.07 14.75 -1.95
C PHE A 81 2.20 15.35 -3.35
N ILE A 82 3.00 14.71 -4.21
CA ILE A 82 3.43 15.23 -5.52
C ILE A 82 3.35 14.15 -6.59
N ALA A 83 3.20 14.58 -7.84
CA ALA A 83 3.23 13.74 -9.05
C ALA A 83 2.37 12.45 -8.98
N PRO A 84 1.08 12.54 -8.59
CA PRO A 84 0.20 11.38 -8.67
C PRO A 84 0.02 10.92 -10.12
N MET A 85 0.10 9.61 -10.33
CA MET A 85 -0.28 8.95 -11.57
C MET A 85 -1.16 7.73 -11.30
N MET A 86 -2.04 7.44 -12.26
CA MET A 86 -2.86 6.24 -12.28
C MET A 86 -2.56 5.48 -13.57
N VAL A 87 -2.30 4.20 -13.44
CA VAL A 87 -2.00 3.29 -14.55
C VAL A 87 -2.97 2.12 -14.48
N GLU A 88 -3.64 1.81 -15.57
CA GLU A 88 -4.44 0.60 -15.68
C GLU A 88 -3.54 -0.62 -15.93
N GLY A 89 -3.78 -1.70 -15.21
CA GLY A 89 -2.98 -2.91 -15.28
C GLY A 89 -1.76 -2.88 -14.36
N TYR A 90 -0.69 -3.57 -14.77
CA TYR A 90 0.52 -3.75 -13.97
C TYR A 90 1.59 -2.72 -14.35
N CYS A 91 2.33 -2.24 -13.34
CA CYS A 91 3.54 -1.46 -13.57
C CYS A 91 4.65 -2.40 -14.06
N ASN A 92 5.04 -2.27 -15.32
CA ASN A 92 6.09 -3.07 -15.95
C ASN A 92 7.29 -2.18 -16.33
N ALA A 93 8.46 -2.80 -16.44
CA ALA A 93 9.70 -2.09 -16.81
C ALA A 93 9.84 -1.89 -18.34
N ASN A 94 8.90 -2.41 -19.13
CA ASN A 94 8.89 -2.35 -20.59
C ASN A 94 7.83 -1.32 -21.02
N ALA A 95 8.14 -0.05 -20.82
CA ALA A 95 7.39 1.06 -21.39
C ALA A 95 8.01 1.50 -22.72
#